data_AF-A0A7C1EYF4-F1
#
_entry.id   AF-A0A7C1EYF4-F1
#
_cell.length_a   1.000
_cell.length_b   1.000
_cell.length_c   1.000
_cell.angle_alpha   90.00
_cell.angle_beta   90.00
_cell.angle_gamma   90.00
#
_symmetry.space_group_name_H-M   'P 1'
#
loop_
_entity.id
_entity.type
_entity.pdbx_description
1 polymer ?
#
loop_
_entity_poly.entity_id
_entity_poly.type
_entity_poly.pdbx_seq_one_letter_code
_entity_poly.pdbx_strand_id
1 'polypeptide(L)'
;MTDSIRLAPLVCGNCQTMLPAYPDEMAWRCEQCGAGWHLSATLDGLQPHTIHYSARLNPQVHGRPFWVAQGSVSLQRETYSGNESRQAQEFWSVPRRFFVPAFTCPLETLLEVGRDLLLKPPDLQEGPPGKFSAVTVGPHDTRALAEFIVLSLEADRKDKLKQARISVQLAAPELWILP
;
A
#
# COMPACT_ATOMS: atom_id res chain seq x y z
N MET A 1 13.69 -8.58 -27.34
CA MET A 1 14.81 -8.40 -26.39
C MET A 1 14.51 -9.32 -25.22
N THR A 2 15.35 -10.32 -25.00
CA THR A 2 15.21 -11.23 -23.86
C THR A 2 15.78 -10.51 -22.65
N ASP A 3 14.91 -10.13 -21.71
CA ASP A 3 15.37 -9.55 -20.45
C ASP A 3 16.29 -10.57 -19.75
N SER A 4 17.49 -10.12 -19.37
CA SER A 4 18.45 -10.97 -18.68
C SER A 4 17.92 -11.25 -17.28
N ILE A 5 17.64 -12.51 -16.97
CA ILE A 5 17.29 -12.94 -15.61
C ILE A 5 18.52 -12.76 -14.71
N ARG A 6 18.34 -12.07 -13.60
CA ARG A 6 19.37 -11.89 -12.56
C ARG A 6 18.92 -12.57 -11.28
N LEU A 7 19.85 -13.23 -10.59
CA LEU A 7 19.62 -13.84 -9.29
C LEU A 7 20.28 -12.96 -8.22
N ALA A 8 19.50 -12.55 -7.23
CA ALA A 8 20.01 -11.87 -6.04
C ALA A 8 20.03 -12.86 -4.87
N PRO A 9 21.14 -12.99 -4.13
CA PRO A 9 21.17 -13.82 -2.94
C PRO A 9 20.25 -13.23 -1.88
N LEU A 10 19.31 -14.04 -1.36
CA LEU A 10 18.35 -13.59 -0.36
C LEU A 10 18.91 -13.72 1.06
N VAL A 11 19.94 -12.91 1.34
CA VAL A 11 20.63 -12.87 2.64
C VAL A 11 20.56 -11.46 3.23
N CYS A 12 20.45 -11.38 4.54
CA CYS A 12 20.49 -10.11 5.26
C CYS A 12 21.87 -9.46 5.11
N GLY A 13 21.94 -8.27 4.54
CA GLY A 13 23.21 -7.54 4.39
C GLY A 13 23.91 -7.19 5.71
N ASN A 14 23.20 -7.19 6.84
CA ASN A 14 23.75 -6.86 8.16
C ASN A 14 24.37 -8.06 8.90
N CYS A 15 23.76 -9.25 8.83
CA CYS A 15 24.19 -10.41 9.61
C CYS A 15 24.38 -11.69 8.78
N GLN A 16 24.20 -11.61 7.45
CA GLN A 16 24.36 -12.71 6.49
C GLN A 16 23.43 -13.91 6.72
N THR A 17 22.45 -13.78 7.61
CA THR A 17 21.40 -14.79 7.82
C THR A 17 20.49 -14.84 6.59
N MET A 18 20.08 -16.03 6.17
CA MET A 18 19.09 -16.21 5.10
C MET A 18 17.78 -15.53 5.49
N LEU A 19 17.18 -14.78 4.57
CA LEU A 19 15.84 -14.24 4.78
C LEU A 19 14.81 -15.32 4.43
N PRO A 20 13.76 -15.53 5.24
CA PRO A 20 12.68 -16.45 4.89
C PRO A 20 11.97 -15.91 3.65
N ALA A 21 11.75 -16.73 2.63
CA ALA A 21 11.13 -16.29 1.38
C ALA A 21 9.90 -17.12 1.05
N TYR A 22 8.77 -16.46 0.81
CA TYR A 22 7.62 -17.04 0.14
C TYR A 22 7.61 -16.67 -1.36
N PRO A 23 6.91 -17.43 -2.20
CA PRO A 23 6.70 -17.04 -3.59
C PRO A 23 6.16 -15.61 -3.69
N ASP A 24 6.70 -14.85 -4.63
CA ASP A 24 6.32 -13.47 -4.95
C ASP A 24 6.53 -12.45 -3.81
N GLU A 25 7.19 -12.84 -2.72
CA GLU A 25 7.51 -11.92 -1.64
C GLU A 25 8.58 -10.90 -2.08
N MET A 26 8.41 -9.65 -1.66
CA MET A 26 9.24 -8.52 -2.07
C MET A 26 9.81 -7.73 -0.91
N ALA A 27 9.36 -7.97 0.33
CA ALA A 27 9.95 -7.35 1.50
C ALA A 27 9.99 -8.31 2.69
N TRP A 28 11.07 -8.20 3.48
CA TRP A 28 11.37 -9.13 4.56
C TRP A 28 11.88 -8.39 5.78
N ARG A 29 11.63 -8.98 6.95
CA ARG A 29 12.37 -8.67 8.17
C ARG A 29 13.32 -9.83 8.47
N CYS A 30 14.59 -9.51 8.70
CA CYS A 30 15.54 -10.50 9.20
C CYS A 30 15.13 -10.95 10.60
N GLU A 31 14.91 -12.25 10.80
CA GLU A 31 14.53 -12.81 12.09
C GLU A 31 15.65 -12.71 13.15
N GLN A 32 16.92 -12.65 12.69
CA GLN A 32 18.08 -12.59 13.58
C GLN A 32 18.40 -11.18 14.09
N CYS A 33 18.50 -10.19 13.20
CA CYS A 33 18.89 -8.82 13.58
C CYS A 33 17.76 -7.79 13.48
N GLY A 34 16.58 -8.18 12.99
CA GLY A 34 15.42 -7.30 12.87
C GLY A 34 15.46 -6.30 11.71
N ALA A 35 16.55 -6.24 10.94
CA ALA A 35 16.67 -5.33 9.80
C ALA A 35 15.65 -5.65 8.69
N GLY A 36 15.03 -4.61 8.12
CA GLY A 36 14.11 -4.75 7.00
C GLY A 36 14.82 -4.64 5.65
N TRP A 37 14.31 -5.39 4.68
CA TRP A 37 14.85 -5.50 3.32
C TRP A 37 13.72 -5.49 2.32
N HIS A 38 13.95 -4.93 1.14
CA HIS A 38 13.03 -4.94 0.00
C HIS A 38 13.78 -5.30 -1.28
N LEU A 39 13.18 -6.13 -2.14
CA LEU A 39 13.72 -6.47 -3.45
C LEU A 39 13.40 -5.34 -4.44
N SER A 40 14.43 -4.56 -4.78
CA SER A 40 14.29 -3.48 -5.75
C SER A 40 14.49 -3.99 -7.17
N ALA A 41 13.48 -3.83 -8.02
CA ALA A 41 13.58 -4.04 -9.45
C ALA A 41 14.45 -2.98 -10.16
N THR A 42 14.64 -1.80 -9.56
CA THR A 42 15.39 -0.68 -10.15
C THR A 42 16.87 -0.69 -9.80
N LEU A 43 17.22 -1.14 -8.58
CA LEU A 43 18.59 -1.15 -8.07
C LEU A 43 19.22 -2.55 -8.12
N ASP A 44 18.57 -3.51 -8.79
CA ASP A 44 19.02 -4.89 -8.98
C ASP A 44 19.46 -5.58 -7.67
N GLY A 45 18.54 -5.73 -6.72
CA GLY A 45 18.76 -6.55 -5.54
C GLY A 45 18.11 -6.07 -4.26
N LEU A 46 18.55 -6.65 -3.14
CA LEU A 46 18.05 -6.30 -1.82
C LEU A 46 18.53 -4.92 -1.39
N GLN A 47 17.58 -4.09 -0.99
CA GLN A 47 17.80 -2.76 -0.45
C GLN A 47 17.33 -2.69 1.00
N PRO A 48 18.05 -1.98 1.89
CA PRO A 48 17.55 -1.70 3.22
C PRO A 48 16.19 -1.01 3.15
N HIS A 49 15.25 -1.45 3.98
CA HIS A 49 13.91 -0.88 4.03
C HIS A 49 13.41 -0.79 5.47
N THR A 50 12.81 0.34 5.82
CA THR A 50 12.20 0.50 7.14
C THR A 50 10.81 -0.12 7.11
N ILE A 51 10.54 -1.00 8.08
CA ILE A 51 9.23 -1.59 8.30
C ILE A 51 8.68 -0.99 9.59
N HIS A 52 7.58 -0.26 9.49
CA HIS A 52 6.91 0.37 10.61
C HIS A 52 5.86 -0.58 11.19
N TYR A 53 5.65 -0.52 12.50
CA TYR A 53 4.73 -1.41 13.20
C TYR A 53 3.72 -0.58 13.98
N SER A 54 2.43 -0.86 13.82
CA SER A 54 1.43 -0.17 14.63
C SER A 54 1.53 -0.57 16.10
N ALA A 55 1.44 0.40 17.01
CA ALA A 55 1.29 0.19 18.46
C ALA A 55 0.08 -0.69 18.82
N ARG A 56 -0.89 -0.87 17.91
CA ARG A 56 -2.09 -1.68 18.09
C ARG A 56 -1.92 -3.14 17.67
N LEU A 57 -0.74 -3.54 17.21
CA LEU A 57 -0.51 -4.93 16.80
C LEU A 57 -0.69 -5.89 17.98
N ASN A 58 -1.42 -6.97 17.72
CA ASN A 58 -1.51 -8.09 18.63
C ASN A 58 -0.32 -9.04 18.35
N PRO A 59 0.59 -9.27 19.31
CA PRO A 59 1.74 -10.14 19.09
C PRO A 59 1.39 -11.62 18.83
N GLN A 60 0.15 -12.02 19.13
CA GLN A 60 -0.35 -13.39 18.89
C GLN A 60 -0.93 -13.58 17.47
N VAL A 61 -1.15 -12.50 16.73
CA VAL A 61 -1.76 -12.54 15.39
C VAL A 61 -0.79 -11.93 14.39
N HIS A 62 -0.74 -12.47 13.18
CA HIS A 62 0.04 -11.86 12.11
C HIS A 62 -0.60 -10.54 11.71
N GLY A 63 0.17 -9.46 11.78
CA GLY A 63 -0.21 -8.19 11.21
C GLY A 63 -0.33 -8.25 9.68
N ARG A 64 -1.07 -7.31 9.13
CA ARG A 64 -1.28 -7.13 7.69
C ARG A 64 -0.40 -5.99 7.18
N PRO A 65 0.42 -6.22 6.15
CA PRO A 65 1.28 -5.18 5.60
C PRO A 65 0.50 -4.26 4.66
N PHE A 66 0.76 -2.95 4.75
CA PHE A 66 0.17 -1.91 3.89
C PHE A 66 1.25 -0.95 3.41
N TRP A 67 1.19 -0.58 2.14
CA TRP A 67 1.86 0.60 1.62
C TRP A 67 1.04 1.83 1.99
N VAL A 68 1.65 2.71 2.78
CA VAL A 68 1.02 3.92 3.28
C VAL A 68 1.69 5.13 2.64
N ALA A 69 0.90 5.99 2.02
CA ALA A 69 1.40 7.23 1.42
C ALA A 69 0.41 8.38 1.61
N GLN A 70 0.92 9.59 1.84
CA GLN A 70 0.12 10.79 1.61
C GLN A 70 -0.10 10.98 0.12
N GLY A 71 -1.31 11.37 -0.27
CA GLY A 71 -1.62 11.65 -1.65
C GLY A 71 -2.66 12.73 -1.87
N SER A 72 -2.55 13.39 -3.01
CA SER A 72 -3.50 14.37 -3.51
C SER A 72 -4.22 13.80 -4.72
N VAL A 73 -5.52 14.07 -4.82
CA VAL A 73 -6.39 13.58 -5.89
C VAL A 73 -6.87 14.74 -6.74
N SER A 74 -6.62 14.66 -8.05
CA SER A 74 -7.28 15.51 -9.03
C SER A 74 -8.41 14.74 -9.68
N LEU A 75 -9.61 15.32 -9.67
CA LEU A 75 -10.83 14.66 -10.09
C LEU A 75 -11.63 15.57 -11.02
N GLN A 76 -11.90 15.09 -12.23
CA GLN A 76 -12.85 15.69 -13.16
C GLN A 76 -14.01 14.73 -13.36
N ARG A 77 -15.25 15.22 -13.24
CA ARG A 77 -16.46 14.39 -13.27
C ARG A 77 -17.45 14.92 -14.29
N GLU A 78 -18.15 13.99 -14.94
CA GLU A 78 -19.35 14.24 -15.73
C GLU A 78 -20.44 13.29 -15.20
N THR A 79 -21.64 13.80 -14.93
CA THR A 79 -22.77 13.01 -14.40
C THR A 79 -23.95 13.04 -15.37
N TYR A 80 -24.70 11.94 -15.44
CA TYR A 80 -25.98 11.86 -16.14
C TYR A 80 -27.12 12.49 -15.32
N SER A 81 -27.07 12.34 -13.99
CA SER A 81 -28.08 12.88 -13.06
C SER A 81 -27.54 12.89 -11.63
N GLY A 82 -27.99 13.86 -10.81
CA GLY A 82 -27.43 14.10 -9.47
C GLY A 82 -26.21 15.02 -9.52
N ASN A 83 -25.84 15.59 -8.38
CA ASN A 83 -24.69 16.48 -8.28
C ASN A 83 -24.01 16.35 -6.91
N GLU A 84 -23.24 15.28 -6.72
CA GLU A 84 -22.34 15.13 -5.57
C GLU A 84 -20.96 15.76 -5.85
N SER A 85 -20.84 16.58 -6.90
CA SER A 85 -19.56 17.18 -7.31
C SER A 85 -18.98 18.07 -6.22
N ARG A 86 -19.83 18.83 -5.50
CA ARG A 86 -19.37 19.66 -4.39
C ARG A 86 -18.81 18.80 -3.25
N GLN A 87 -19.54 17.75 -2.86
CA GLN A 87 -19.09 16.85 -1.79
C GLN A 87 -17.79 16.14 -2.16
N ALA A 88 -17.63 15.72 -3.42
CA ALA A 88 -16.38 15.15 -3.89
C ALA A 88 -15.25 16.16 -3.91
N GLN A 89 -15.49 17.36 -4.40
CA GLN A 89 -14.49 18.42 -4.42
C GLN A 89 -14.04 18.78 -3.00
N GLU A 90 -14.97 18.91 -2.05
CA GLU A 90 -14.65 19.13 -0.64
C GLU A 90 -13.84 17.96 -0.06
N PHE A 91 -14.24 16.71 -0.34
CA PHE A 91 -13.54 15.54 0.16
C PHE A 91 -12.10 15.44 -0.36
N TRP A 92 -11.88 15.70 -1.64
CA TRP A 92 -10.56 15.62 -2.28
C TRP A 92 -9.75 16.92 -2.24
N SER A 93 -10.30 18.00 -1.66
CA SER A 93 -9.61 19.29 -1.53
C SER A 93 -8.40 19.26 -0.61
N VAL A 94 -8.31 18.24 0.25
CA VAL A 94 -7.20 18.04 1.18
C VAL A 94 -6.45 16.74 0.85
N PRO A 95 -5.11 16.71 1.01
CA PRO A 95 -4.34 15.48 0.91
C PRO A 95 -4.88 14.42 1.89
N ARG A 96 -4.90 13.17 1.43
CA ARG A 96 -5.36 12.02 2.23
C ARG A 96 -4.30 10.94 2.30
N ARG A 97 -4.36 10.17 3.37
CA ARG A 97 -3.51 9.01 3.57
C ARG A 97 -4.15 7.80 2.88
N PHE A 98 -3.43 7.21 1.93
CA PHE A 98 -3.80 5.98 1.27
C PHE A 98 -3.20 4.79 2.00
N PHE A 99 -3.96 3.71 2.07
CA PHE A 99 -3.55 2.44 2.64
C PHE A 99 -3.82 1.35 1.59
N VAL A 100 -2.77 0.93 0.90
CA VAL A 100 -2.85 -0.09 -0.13
C VAL A 100 -2.35 -1.40 0.47
N PRO A 101 -3.13 -2.49 0.46
CA PRO A 101 -2.64 -3.80 0.89
C PRO A 101 -1.33 -4.14 0.19
N ALA A 102 -0.29 -4.44 0.96
CA ALA A 102 1.01 -4.85 0.43
C ALA A 102 1.08 -6.38 0.22
N PHE A 103 -0.07 -7.05 0.20
CA PHE A 103 -0.23 -8.49 0.02
C PHE A 103 -1.31 -8.77 -1.01
N THR A 104 -1.21 -9.92 -1.67
CA THR A 104 -2.15 -10.35 -2.69
C THR A 104 -3.49 -10.64 -2.05
N CYS A 105 -4.54 -9.96 -2.51
CA CYS A 105 -5.92 -10.18 -2.11
C CYS A 105 -6.86 -9.95 -3.31
N PRO A 106 -8.12 -10.43 -3.24
CA PRO A 106 -9.13 -10.11 -4.24
C PRO A 106 -9.29 -8.60 -4.41
N LEU A 107 -9.58 -8.14 -5.63
CA LEU A 107 -9.75 -6.72 -5.92
C LEU A 107 -10.85 -6.11 -5.05
N GLU A 108 -11.94 -6.84 -4.82
CA GLU A 108 -13.05 -6.42 -3.97
C GLU A 108 -12.58 -6.13 -2.53
N THR A 109 -11.74 -7.01 -1.98
CA THR A 109 -11.14 -6.83 -0.64
C THR A 109 -10.22 -5.61 -0.61
N LEU A 110 -9.41 -5.40 -1.64
CA LEU A 110 -8.55 -4.22 -1.76
C LEU A 110 -9.38 -2.94 -1.75
N LEU A 111 -10.46 -2.89 -2.51
CA LEU A 111 -11.32 -1.72 -2.62
C LEU A 111 -12.08 -1.46 -1.32
N GLU A 112 -12.63 -2.50 -0.69
CA GLU A 112 -13.31 -2.39 0.60
C GLU A 112 -12.37 -1.85 1.69
N VAL A 113 -11.24 -2.53 1.91
CA VAL A 113 -10.27 -2.14 2.95
C VAL A 113 -9.67 -0.77 2.66
N GLY A 114 -9.24 -0.52 1.42
CA GLY A 114 -8.64 0.75 1.03
C GLY A 114 -9.59 1.93 1.23
N ARG A 115 -10.87 1.75 0.92
CA ARG A 115 -11.89 2.78 1.06
C ARG A 115 -12.25 3.02 2.52
N ASP A 116 -12.39 1.97 3.32
CA ASP A 116 -12.63 2.07 4.76
C ASP A 116 -11.49 2.80 5.47
N LEU A 117 -10.24 2.46 5.16
CA LEU A 117 -9.06 3.11 5.73
C LEU A 117 -8.88 4.55 5.22
N LEU A 118 -9.35 4.87 4.01
CA LEU A 118 -9.34 6.25 3.52
C LEU A 118 -10.38 7.13 4.24
N LEU A 119 -11.55 6.57 4.53
CA LEU A 119 -12.65 7.26 5.23
C LEU A 119 -12.40 7.35 6.74
N LYS A 120 -11.78 6.32 7.32
CA LYS A 120 -11.49 6.19 8.75
C LYS A 120 -10.02 5.79 8.93
N PRO A 121 -9.08 6.70 8.62
CA PRO A 121 -7.67 6.39 8.73
C PRO A 121 -7.30 6.09 10.18
N PRO A 122 -6.62 4.96 10.45
CA PRO A 122 -6.08 4.70 11.78
C PRO A 122 -4.98 5.71 12.10
N ASP A 123 -4.80 5.96 13.39
CA ASP A 123 -3.63 6.67 13.87
C ASP A 123 -2.39 5.79 13.72
N LEU A 124 -1.32 6.36 13.20
CA LEU A 124 -0.05 5.67 12.95
C LEU A 124 0.92 6.02 14.06
N GLN A 125 0.86 5.23 15.11
CA GLN A 125 1.77 5.28 16.23
C GLN A 125 2.70 4.06 16.17
N GLU A 126 3.99 4.30 16.32
CA GLU A 126 5.01 3.25 16.33
C GLU A 126 4.83 2.31 17.52
N GLY A 127 5.01 1.03 17.23
CA GLY A 127 4.87 -0.08 18.13
C GLY A 127 6.05 -1.03 18.07
N PRO A 128 6.07 -2.04 18.95
CA PRO A 128 7.09 -3.08 18.90
C PRO A 128 6.96 -3.91 17.61
N PRO A 129 8.08 -4.43 17.06
CA PRO A 129 8.03 -5.34 15.92
C PRO A 129 7.16 -6.58 16.18
N GLY A 130 6.30 -6.90 15.22
CA GLY A 130 5.40 -8.05 15.25
C GLY A 130 5.64 -9.02 14.08
N LYS A 131 5.00 -10.18 14.12
CA LYS A 131 4.88 -11.05 12.95
C LYS A 131 3.90 -10.42 11.96
N PHE A 132 4.13 -10.60 10.67
CA PHE A 132 3.24 -10.11 9.63
C PHE A 132 3.10 -11.12 8.49
N SER A 133 2.06 -10.95 7.67
CA SER A 133 1.84 -11.74 6.46
C SER A 133 2.82 -11.31 5.36
N ALA A 134 3.12 -12.20 4.41
CA ALA A 134 4.08 -11.91 3.35
C ALA A 134 3.73 -10.64 2.55
N VAL A 135 4.76 -9.87 2.19
CA VAL A 135 4.63 -8.67 1.37
C VAL A 135 4.80 -9.05 -0.08
N THR A 136 3.71 -9.15 -0.84
CA THR A 136 3.71 -9.66 -2.23
C THR A 136 3.28 -8.62 -3.27
N VAL A 137 2.94 -7.40 -2.84
CA VAL A 137 2.62 -6.27 -3.73
C VAL A 137 3.70 -5.21 -3.56
N GLY A 138 4.15 -4.62 -4.67
CA GLY A 138 5.32 -3.76 -4.67
C GLY A 138 4.94 -2.30 -4.43
N PRO A 139 5.87 -1.46 -3.94
CA PRO A 139 5.59 -0.05 -3.74
C PRO A 139 5.28 0.69 -5.05
N HIS A 140 5.74 0.17 -6.19
CA HIS A 140 5.49 0.74 -7.52
C HIS A 140 4.04 0.59 -7.98
N ASP A 141 3.32 -0.43 -7.52
CA ASP A 141 1.91 -0.66 -7.84
C ASP A 141 0.96 0.25 -7.03
N THR A 142 1.45 0.82 -5.93
CA THR A 142 0.67 1.61 -4.97
C THR A 142 -0.14 2.72 -5.65
N ARG A 143 0.42 3.41 -6.65
CA ARG A 143 -0.29 4.49 -7.36
C ARG A 143 -1.50 3.96 -8.11
N ALA A 144 -1.31 2.93 -8.93
CA ALA A 144 -2.40 2.37 -9.73
C ALA A 144 -3.52 1.83 -8.83
N LEU A 145 -3.15 1.14 -7.75
CA LEU A 145 -4.10 0.61 -6.78
C LEU A 145 -4.83 1.74 -6.01
N ALA A 146 -4.14 2.83 -5.67
CA ALA A 146 -4.77 4.00 -5.09
C ALA A 146 -5.79 4.65 -6.03
N GLU A 147 -5.52 4.72 -7.33
CA GLU A 147 -6.46 5.21 -8.34
C GLU A 147 -7.74 4.36 -8.38
N PHE A 148 -7.62 3.03 -8.29
CA PHE A 148 -8.78 2.14 -8.17
C PHE A 148 -9.59 2.38 -6.89
N ILE A 149 -8.94 2.62 -5.75
CA ILE A 149 -9.62 2.95 -4.49
C ILE A 149 -10.40 4.27 -4.63
N VAL A 150 -9.80 5.30 -5.25
CA VAL A 150 -10.49 6.58 -5.53
C VAL A 150 -11.71 6.35 -6.43
N LEU A 151 -11.54 5.57 -7.51
CA LEU A 151 -12.62 5.27 -8.44
C LEU A 151 -13.78 4.54 -7.73
N SER A 152 -13.47 3.57 -6.87
CA SER A 152 -14.47 2.85 -6.07
C SER A 152 -15.25 3.81 -5.15
N LEU A 153 -14.58 4.74 -4.46
CA LEU A 153 -15.27 5.72 -3.63
C LEU A 153 -16.17 6.65 -4.45
N GLU A 154 -15.72 7.08 -5.63
CA GLU A 154 -16.52 7.94 -6.51
C GLU A 154 -17.69 7.21 -7.17
N ALA A 155 -17.56 5.90 -7.45
CA ALA A 155 -18.62 5.05 -7.97
C ALA A 155 -19.74 4.78 -6.94
N ASP A 156 -19.40 4.77 -5.64
CA ASP A 156 -20.35 4.56 -4.54
C ASP A 156 -21.23 5.79 -4.23
N ARG A 157 -20.96 6.92 -4.87
CA ARG A 157 -21.78 8.12 -4.72
C ARG A 157 -23.16 7.92 -5.33
N LYS A 158 -24.14 8.66 -4.80
CA LYS A 158 -25.55 8.52 -5.19
C LYS A 158 -25.87 9.12 -6.56
N ASP A 159 -24.93 9.83 -7.18
CA ASP A 159 -25.10 10.39 -8.51
C ASP A 159 -24.71 9.39 -9.62
N LYS A 160 -25.34 9.53 -10.78
CA LYS A 160 -25.06 8.67 -11.93
C LYS A 160 -23.84 9.20 -12.65
N LEU A 161 -22.67 8.71 -12.29
CA LEU A 161 -21.42 9.06 -12.94
C LEU A 161 -21.42 8.58 -14.40
N LYS A 162 -21.17 9.51 -15.34
CA LYS A 162 -20.96 9.20 -16.76
C LYS A 162 -19.49 8.95 -17.04
N GLN A 163 -18.64 9.85 -16.55
CA GLN A 163 -17.21 9.81 -16.75
C GLN A 163 -16.50 10.39 -15.53
N ALA A 164 -15.38 9.80 -15.15
CA ALA A 164 -14.41 10.40 -14.25
C ALA A 164 -13.01 10.33 -14.87
N ARG A 165 -12.23 11.40 -14.69
CA ARG A 165 -10.79 11.40 -14.88
C ARG A 165 -10.15 11.60 -13.53
N ILE A 166 -9.40 10.60 -13.10
CA ILE A 166 -8.75 10.55 -11.79
C ILE A 166 -7.25 10.61 -12.05
N SER A 167 -6.56 11.44 -11.27
CA SER A 167 -5.11 11.40 -11.18
C SER A 167 -4.71 11.46 -9.73
N VAL A 168 -3.89 10.51 -9.29
CA VAL A 168 -3.38 10.44 -7.93
C VAL A 168 -1.89 10.76 -7.93
N GLN A 169 -1.49 11.70 -7.07
CA GLN A 169 -0.10 11.97 -6.76
C GLN A 169 0.17 11.44 -5.36
N LEU A 170 1.10 10.50 -5.22
CA LEU A 170 1.50 9.93 -3.94
C LEU A 170 2.92 10.39 -3.59
N ALA A 171 3.15 10.65 -2.31
CA ALA A 171 4.49 10.62 -1.73
C ALA A 171 5.09 9.21 -1.81
N ALA A 172 6.38 9.07 -1.48
CA ALA A 172 7.01 7.76 -1.38
C ALA A 172 6.26 6.90 -0.33
N PRO A 173 5.83 5.68 -0.68
CA PRO A 173 5.11 4.82 0.25
C PRO A 173 6.04 4.24 1.32
N GLU A 174 5.54 4.21 2.54
CA GLU A 174 6.16 3.55 3.69
C GLU A 174 5.45 2.22 3.96
N LEU A 175 6.20 1.18 4.32
CA LEU A 175 5.62 -0.10 4.69
C LEU A 175 5.20 -0.09 6.16
N TRP A 176 3.89 -0.19 6.41
CA TRP A 176 3.32 -0.28 7.75
C TRP A 176 2.65 -1.63 7.98
N ILE A 177 2.91 -2.21 9.14
CA ILE A 177 2.22 -3.42 9.61
C ILE A 177 1.07 -2.99 10.53
N LEU A 178 -0.16 -3.26 10.09
CA LEU A 178 -1.40 -2.92 10.79
C LEU A 178 -2.09 -4.18 11.35
N PRO A 179 -2.99 -4.05 12.35
CA PRO A 179 -3.76 -5.18 12.89
C PRO A 179 -4.65 -5.90 11.87
#